data_AF-J7TPK6-F1
#
_entry.id   AF-J7TPK6-F1
#
_cell.length_a   1.000
_cell.length_b   1.000
_cell.length_c   1.000
_cell.angle_alpha   90.00
_cell.angle_beta   90.00
_cell.angle_gamma   90.00
#
_symmetry.space_group_name_H-M   'P 1'
#
loop_
_entity.id
_entity.type
_entity.pdbx_description
1 polymer ?
#
loop_
_entity_poly.entity_id
_entity_poly.type
_entity_poly.pdbx_seq_one_letter_code
_entity_poly.pdbx_strand_id
1 'polypeptide(L)'
;MAADAIWIFSPVYNFSIPGPVKNLLDWLSRALDLSDPSGPSALQDKIVTVSSVANGGHNQLFDVYKELLPFIRTQVVGDFTATRVNDTAWVDGKFLATAEVLESLQTQAEALVEAIK
;
A
#
# COMPACT_ATOMS: atom_id res chain seq x y z
N MET A 1 16.96 11.54 -7.39
CA MET A 1 16.28 11.70 -6.09
C MET A 1 15.60 10.38 -5.77
N ALA A 2 15.70 9.90 -4.53
CA ALA A 2 14.98 8.70 -4.07
C ALA A 2 13.64 9.12 -3.46
N ALA A 3 12.67 8.20 -3.37
CA ALA A 3 11.38 8.50 -2.76
C ALA A 3 11.47 8.54 -1.23
N ASP A 4 10.84 9.52 -0.59
CA ASP A 4 10.77 9.65 0.87
C ASP A 4 9.71 8.71 1.48
N ALA A 5 8.63 8.45 0.74
CA ALA A 5 7.58 7.51 1.12
C ALA A 5 7.03 6.74 -0.09
N ILE A 6 6.25 5.68 0.19
CA ILE A 6 5.60 4.82 -0.80
C ILE A 6 4.10 4.75 -0.48
N TRP A 7 3.26 4.99 -1.48
CA TRP A 7 1.81 4.76 -1.35
C TRP A 7 1.39 3.69 -2.35
N ILE A 8 0.97 2.52 -1.84
CA ILE A 8 0.52 1.41 -2.66
C ILE A 8 -0.98 1.53 -2.91
N PHE A 9 -1.38 1.60 -4.18
CA PHE A 9 -2.77 1.46 -4.60
C PHE A 9 -2.95 0.06 -5.20
N SER A 10 -3.63 -0.84 -4.48
CA SER A 10 -3.69 -2.26 -4.82
C SER A 10 -5.13 -2.77 -4.95
N PRO A 11 -5.45 -3.59 -5.95
CA PRO A 11 -6.65 -4.41 -5.90
C PRO A 11 -6.49 -5.54 -4.87
N VAL A 12 -7.59 -6.26 -4.61
CA VAL A 12 -7.63 -7.49 -3.81
C VAL A 12 -7.74 -8.70 -4.73
N TYR A 13 -6.79 -9.64 -4.68
CA TYR A 13 -6.91 -10.93 -5.37
C TYR A 13 -7.06 -12.05 -4.33
N ASN A 14 -8.25 -12.66 -4.29
CA ASN A 14 -8.58 -13.75 -3.36
C ASN A 14 -8.15 -13.46 -1.92
N PHE A 15 -8.52 -12.27 -1.42
CA PHE A 15 -8.23 -11.82 -0.04
C PHE A 15 -6.74 -11.58 0.27
N SER A 16 -5.89 -11.45 -0.75
CA SER A 16 -4.45 -11.28 -0.58
C SER A 16 -3.83 -10.26 -1.54
N ILE A 17 -2.55 -9.97 -1.31
CA ILE A 17 -1.72 -9.08 -2.13
C ILE A 17 -1.61 -9.67 -3.55
N PRO A 18 -1.79 -8.86 -4.61
CA PRO A 18 -1.59 -9.33 -5.98
C PRO A 18 -0.19 -9.94 -6.18
N GLY A 19 -0.12 -11.10 -6.82
CA GLY A 19 1.14 -11.81 -7.06
C GLY A 19 2.29 -10.93 -7.60
N PRO A 20 2.05 -10.05 -8.60
CA PRO A 20 3.08 -9.12 -9.08
C PRO A 20 3.60 -8.15 -8.01
N VAL A 21 2.73 -7.63 -7.15
CA VAL A 21 3.12 -6.72 -6.05
C VAL A 21 3.91 -7.49 -5.00
N LYS A 22 3.47 -8.69 -4.64
CA LYS A 22 4.22 -9.54 -3.70
C LYS A 22 5.61 -9.89 -4.24
N ASN A 23 5.71 -10.26 -5.51
CA ASN A 23 7.00 -10.52 -6.17
C ASN A 23 7.90 -9.28 -6.21
N LEU A 24 7.34 -8.09 -6.44
CA LEU A 24 8.09 -6.83 -6.34
C LEU A 24 8.66 -6.63 -4.92
N LEU A 25 7.85 -6.82 -3.88
CA LEU A 25 8.29 -6.70 -2.49
C LEU A 25 9.35 -7.75 -2.12
N ASP A 26 9.29 -8.96 -2.71
CA ASP A 26 10.31 -9.99 -2.50
C ASP A 26 11.69 -9.54 -3.01
N TRP A 27 11.74 -8.90 -4.17
CA TRP A 27 12.98 -8.33 -4.71
C TRP A 27 13.44 -7.10 -3.93
N LEU A 28 12.55 -6.14 -3.66
CA LEU A 28 12.90 -4.91 -2.96
C LEU A 28 13.34 -5.14 -1.50
N SER A 29 12.91 -6.24 -0.89
CA SER A 29 13.29 -6.63 0.47
C SER A 29 14.66 -7.30 0.58
N ARG A 30 15.37 -7.55 -0.53
CA ARG A 30 16.73 -8.13 -0.48
C ARG A 30 17.75 -7.10 -0.01
N ALA A 31 18.76 -7.55 0.74
CA ALA A 31 19.85 -6.71 1.20
C ALA A 31 20.58 -6.05 0.02
N LEU A 32 20.98 -4.78 0.20
CA LEU A 32 21.71 -4.03 -0.83
C LEU A 32 23.16 -4.49 -0.98
N ASP A 33 23.79 -4.90 0.12
CA ASP A 33 25.13 -5.47 0.12
C ASP A 33 25.06 -6.98 -0.10
N LEU A 34 25.56 -7.45 -1.26
CA LEU A 34 25.57 -8.87 -1.61
C LEU A 34 26.49 -9.71 -0.69
N SER A 35 27.43 -9.07 0.01
CA SER A 35 28.31 -9.74 0.97
C SER A 35 27.72 -9.83 2.38
N ASP A 36 26.66 -9.06 2.68
CA ASP A 36 25.92 -9.11 3.93
C ASP A 36 24.41 -9.35 3.67
N PRO A 37 23.97 -10.63 3.57
CA PRO A 37 22.57 -10.95 3.34
C PRO A 37 21.64 -10.60 4.53
N SER A 38 22.20 -10.23 5.69
CA SER A 38 21.42 -9.79 6.87
C SER A 38 21.21 -8.27 6.94
N GLY A 39 21.94 -7.54 6.08
CA GLY A 39 21.95 -6.09 6.00
C GLY A 39 20.63 -5.46 5.53
N PRO A 40 20.55 -4.13 5.51
CA PRO A 40 19.35 -3.41 5.12
C PRO A 40 19.06 -3.55 3.62
N SER A 41 17.77 -3.55 3.28
CA SER A 41 17.26 -3.53 1.92
C SER A 41 16.93 -2.09 1.46
N ALA A 42 16.47 -1.93 0.23
CA ALA A 42 15.96 -0.65 -0.27
C ALA A 42 14.71 -0.15 0.49
N LEU A 43 14.03 -1.05 1.23
CA LEU A 43 12.81 -0.76 1.98
C LEU A 43 13.07 -0.36 3.43
N GLN A 44 14.32 -0.44 3.91
CA GLN A 44 14.68 -0.12 5.29
C GLN A 44 14.16 1.27 5.67
N ASP A 45 13.30 1.29 6.69
CA ASP A 45 12.65 2.46 7.27
C ASP A 45 11.83 3.31 6.30
N LYS A 46 11.48 2.78 5.12
CA LYS A 46 10.61 3.49 4.18
C LYS A 46 9.21 3.65 4.77
N ILE A 47 8.73 4.88 4.77
CA ILE A 47 7.36 5.20 5.15
C ILE A 47 6.43 4.66 4.08
N VAL A 48 5.41 3.90 4.49
CA VAL A 48 4.47 3.27 3.56
C VAL A 48 3.03 3.37 4.03
N THR A 49 2.12 3.53 3.08
CA THR A 49 0.67 3.39 3.33
C THR A 49 0.00 2.71 2.15
N VAL A 50 -1.23 2.22 2.33
CA VAL A 50 -1.95 1.41 1.33
C VAL A 50 -3.38 1.90 1.17
N SER A 51 -3.85 1.98 -0.07
CA SER A 51 -5.27 2.15 -0.38
C SER A 51 -5.74 1.10 -1.39
N SER A 52 -7.03 0.78 -1.37
CA SER A 52 -7.59 -0.32 -2.18
C SER A 52 -8.92 0.04 -2.82
N VAL A 53 -9.10 -0.41 -4.06
CA VAL A 53 -10.39 -0.43 -4.76
C VAL A 53 -10.75 -1.89 -5.09
N ALA A 54 -11.83 -2.39 -4.48
CA ALA A 54 -12.35 -3.74 -4.70
C ALA A 54 -13.78 -3.86 -4.18
N ASN A 55 -14.54 -4.86 -4.64
CA ASN A 55 -15.92 -5.07 -4.18
C ASN A 55 -16.03 -5.88 -2.88
N GLY A 56 -14.91 -6.34 -2.32
CA GLY A 56 -14.83 -7.04 -1.04
C GLY A 56 -13.40 -7.48 -0.71
N GLY A 57 -13.20 -8.02 0.49
CA GLY A 57 -11.91 -8.59 0.91
C GLY A 57 -10.86 -7.59 1.41
N HIS A 58 -11.26 -6.34 1.65
CA HIS A 58 -10.36 -5.26 2.10
C HIS A 58 -9.71 -5.55 3.44
N ASN A 59 -10.47 -6.02 4.43
CA ASN A 59 -9.92 -6.29 5.76
C ASN A 59 -8.82 -7.34 5.69
N GLN A 60 -9.06 -8.46 4.99
CA GLN A 60 -8.07 -9.51 4.82
C GLN A 60 -6.84 -9.01 4.05
N LEU A 61 -7.03 -8.23 2.98
CA LEU A 61 -5.91 -7.62 2.25
C LEU A 61 -5.07 -6.72 3.18
N PHE A 62 -5.73 -5.88 3.96
CA PHE A 62 -5.07 -4.93 4.85
C PHE A 62 -4.39 -5.63 6.03
N ASP A 63 -4.95 -6.72 6.55
CA ASP A 63 -4.28 -7.56 7.57
C ASP A 63 -2.98 -8.13 6.99
N VAL A 64 -3.01 -8.66 5.77
CA VAL A 64 -1.80 -9.19 5.10
C VAL A 64 -0.75 -8.09 4.86
N TYR A 65 -1.16 -6.88 4.43
CA TYR A 65 -0.22 -5.76 4.29
C TYR A 65 0.32 -5.28 5.64
N LYS A 66 -0.51 -5.18 6.68
CA LYS A 66 -0.10 -4.76 8.03
C LYS A 66 0.84 -5.76 8.69
N GLU A 67 0.76 -7.03 8.34
CA GLU A 67 1.73 -8.04 8.76
C GLU A 67 3.04 -7.95 7.95
N LEU A 68 2.94 -7.92 6.61
CA LEU A 68 4.09 -8.00 5.73
C LEU A 68 4.98 -6.74 5.77
N LEU A 69 4.37 -5.55 5.72
CA LEU A 69 5.11 -4.30 5.54
C LEU A 69 6.07 -4.01 6.71
N PRO A 70 5.66 -4.09 7.99
CA PRO A 70 6.60 -3.96 9.10
C PRO A 70 7.63 -5.09 9.14
N PHE A 71 7.24 -6.32 8.77
CA PHE A 71 8.16 -7.45 8.73
C PHE A 71 9.33 -7.23 7.76
N ILE A 72 9.09 -6.59 6.61
CA ILE A 72 10.14 -6.19 5.66
C ILE A 72 10.77 -4.82 5.97
N ARG A 73 10.68 -4.38 7.24
CA ARG A 73 11.33 -3.20 7.82
C ARG A 73 10.88 -1.85 7.25
N THR A 74 9.63 -1.75 6.81
CA THR A 74 9.01 -0.45 6.46
C THR A 74 8.26 0.12 7.67
N GLN A 75 7.92 1.41 7.62
CA GLN A 75 7.15 2.13 8.64
C GLN A 75 5.74 2.41 8.11
N VAL A 76 4.75 1.65 8.57
CA VAL A 76 3.35 1.81 8.13
C VAL A 76 2.72 3.03 8.82
N VAL A 77 2.10 3.91 8.04
CA VAL A 77 1.47 5.14 8.56
C VAL A 77 0.04 5.35 8.09
N GLY A 78 -0.74 5.98 8.97
CA GLY A 78 -2.14 6.30 8.74
C GLY A 78 -3.06 5.08 8.69
N ASP A 79 -4.36 5.35 8.67
CA ASP A 79 -5.36 4.33 8.38
C ASP A 79 -5.45 4.09 6.87
N PHE A 80 -5.64 2.82 6.49
CA PHE A 80 -5.76 2.45 5.08
C PHE A 80 -7.17 2.76 4.56
N THR A 81 -7.25 3.49 3.45
CA THR A 81 -8.53 3.78 2.80
C THR A 81 -8.91 2.69 1.80
N ALA A 82 -10.16 2.21 1.88
CA ALA A 82 -10.73 1.26 0.93
C ALA A 82 -12.04 1.78 0.35
N THR A 83 -12.33 1.40 -0.89
CA THR A 83 -13.61 1.69 -1.53
C THR A 83 -14.01 0.60 -2.53
N ARG A 84 -15.29 0.58 -2.89
CA ARG A 84 -15.83 -0.24 -3.98
C ARG A 84 -15.75 0.47 -5.31
N VAL A 85 -15.82 -0.28 -6.39
CA VAL A 85 -15.99 0.27 -7.74
C VAL A 85 -17.43 0.77 -7.88
N ASN A 86 -17.62 2.01 -8.34
CA ASN A 86 -18.93 2.55 -8.66
C ASN A 86 -19.53 1.86 -9.90
N ASP A 87 -20.85 1.66 -9.93
CA ASP A 87 -21.51 0.88 -10.98
C ASP A 87 -21.30 1.47 -12.39
N THR A 88 -21.27 2.79 -12.52
CA THR A 88 -21.07 3.45 -13.82
C THR A 88 -19.70 3.17 -14.43
N ALA A 89 -18.68 2.87 -13.61
CA ALA A 89 -17.33 2.57 -14.08
C ALA A 89 -17.27 1.32 -14.99
N TRP A 90 -18.23 0.39 -14.86
CA TRP A 90 -18.33 -0.77 -15.75
C TRP A 90 -18.78 -0.39 -17.17
N VAL A 91 -19.39 0.78 -17.34
CA VAL A 91 -19.86 1.29 -18.63
C VAL A 91 -18.87 2.26 -19.24
N ASP A 92 -18.39 3.22 -18.45
CA ASP A 92 -17.59 4.35 -18.96
C ASP A 92 -16.11 4.32 -18.57
N GLY A 93 -15.69 3.33 -17.77
CA GLY A 93 -14.31 3.18 -17.29
C GLY A 93 -13.89 4.25 -16.26
N LYS A 94 -14.82 5.03 -15.71
CA LYS A 94 -14.51 6.13 -14.79
C LYS A 94 -14.83 5.77 -13.35
N PHE A 95 -13.76 5.62 -12.56
CA PHE A 95 -13.89 5.52 -11.13
C PHE A 95 -14.33 6.85 -10.51
N LEU A 96 -15.32 6.79 -9.63
CA LEU A 96 -15.85 7.92 -8.87
C LEU A 96 -15.83 7.58 -7.37
N ALA A 97 -14.99 8.28 -6.61
CA ALA A 97 -14.97 8.18 -5.16
C ALA A 97 -16.16 8.95 -4.55
N THR A 98 -16.72 8.43 -3.45
CA THR A 98 -17.69 9.19 -2.66
C THR A 98 -17.00 10.30 -1.87
N ALA A 99 -17.77 11.26 -1.36
CA ALA A 99 -17.23 12.30 -0.50
C ALA A 99 -16.54 11.72 0.75
N GLU A 100 -17.10 10.67 1.35
CA GLU A 100 -16.47 10.03 2.53
C GLU A 100 -15.14 9.36 2.18
N VAL A 101 -15.05 8.72 1.01
CA VAL A 101 -13.79 8.12 0.54
C VAL A 101 -12.73 9.19 0.27
N LEU A 102 -13.13 10.33 -0.30
CA LEU A 102 -12.22 11.46 -0.51
C LEU A 102 -11.73 12.06 0.81
N GLU A 103 -12.58 12.17 1.82
CA GLU A 103 -12.20 12.63 3.17
C GLU A 103 -11.24 11.65 3.85
N SER A 104 -11.50 10.34 3.73
CA SER A 104 -10.59 9.29 4.22
C SER A 104 -9.24 9.34 3.52
N LEU A 105 -9.22 9.50 2.19
CA LEU A 105 -7.98 9.65 1.42
C LEU A 105 -7.21 10.91 1.81
N GLN A 106 -7.91 12.02 2.05
CA GLN A 106 -7.30 13.27 2.51
C GLN A 106 -6.61 13.08 3.86
N THR A 107 -7.31 12.46 4.82
CA THR A 107 -6.75 12.13 6.15
C THR A 107 -5.53 11.22 6.03
N GLN A 108 -5.61 10.19 5.17
CA GLN A 108 -4.49 9.28 4.91
C GLN A 108 -3.29 10.00 4.27
N ALA A 109 -3.53 10.90 3.32
CA ALA A 109 -2.50 11.70 2.68
C ALA A 109 -1.81 12.65 3.68
N GLU A 110 -2.58 13.29 4.55
CA GLU A 110 -2.05 14.17 5.60
C GLU A 110 -1.16 13.39 6.58
N ALA A 111 -1.59 12.20 7.02
CA ALA A 111 -0.78 11.33 7.87
C ALA A 111 0.54 10.91 7.18
N LEU A 112 0.49 10.60 5.88
CA LEU A 112 1.68 10.25 5.09
C LEU A 112 2.65 11.44 4.98
N VAL A 113 2.13 12.64 4.66
CA VAL A 113 2.93 13.86 4.54
C VAL A 113 3.53 14.27 5.89
N GLU A 114 2.78 14.13 6.98
CA GLU A 114 3.30 14.43 8.32
C GLU A 114 4.45 13.50 8.71
N ALA A 115 4.35 12.21 8.37
CA ALA A 115 5.40 11.24 8.68
C ALA A 115 6.72 11.48 7.92
N ILE A 116 6.69 12.15 6.76
CA ILE A 116 7.88 12.45 5.96
C ILE A 116 8.70 13.61 6.55
N LYS A 117 8.08 14.47 7.37
CA LYS A 117 8.73 15.65 7.96
C LYS A 117 9.74 15.28 9.03
#